data_AF-A0A2W5MS84-F1
#
_entry.id   AF-A0A2W5MS84-F1
#
_cell.length_a   1.000
_cell.length_b   1.000
_cell.length_c   1.000
_cell.angle_alpha   90.00
_cell.angle_beta   90.00
_cell.angle_gamma   90.00
#
_symmetry.space_group_name_H-M   'P 1'
#
loop_
_entity.id
_entity.type
_entity.pdbx_description
1 polymer ?
#
loop_
_entity_poly.entity_id
_entity_poly.type
_entity_poly.pdbx_seq_one_letter_code
_entity_poly.pdbx_strand_id
1 'polypeptide(L)'
;MSDVSIATIIHNIQDKIGEYAQRSEDIAKRTNLLALNATIEAARAGEAGKGFGVVAGEVKTLSQQAAQSSKELRTEVMEQIKLQTSSLQQQFEESDYTRLYEMAQTLVQLIVRNLYERTADVRWWATDDALYRCLESGEQTDIEYAAMRLSLINRFYSVYVNLVLVDQTGTVIGCSEASRFHKLAGANLGNQVWVQRALNTNSGDDYIVDDIYADPYHDDRTVAVYATAVRRGGQINGKTVGALGVFFDWQDQARIIVRNEPNLTDKDWERSRVLLLDHNLRIIAASDERDMLRPFPLDHKGKQKGYYKNEQGQLVAFAKTIGYQEYDGLGWYCVIIQDPKES
;
A
#
# COMPACT_ATOMS: atom_id res chain seq x y z
N MET A 1 8.21 10.10 15.38
CA MET A 1 8.70 11.08 16.39
C MET A 1 9.55 12.20 15.75
N SER A 2 9.47 12.41 14.43
CA SER A 2 10.43 13.24 13.67
C SER A 2 9.90 14.63 13.25
N ASP A 3 8.62 14.78 12.91
CA ASP A 3 8.13 16.03 12.29
C ASP A 3 7.99 17.18 13.28
N VAL A 4 7.56 16.88 14.52
CA VAL A 4 7.43 17.87 15.61
C VAL A 4 8.81 18.42 16.05
N SER A 5 9.90 17.69 15.77
CA SER A 5 11.27 18.14 16.11
C SER A 5 11.75 19.25 15.16
N ILE A 6 11.64 19.05 13.85
CA ILE A 6 12.24 19.96 12.86
C ILE A 6 11.50 21.30 12.81
N ALA A 7 10.17 21.29 12.76
CA ALA A 7 9.38 22.51 12.74
C ALA A 7 9.63 23.36 14.00
N THR A 8 9.68 22.73 15.17
CA THR A 8 9.98 23.39 16.45
C THR A 8 11.41 23.96 16.47
N ILE A 9 12.39 23.20 15.97
CA ILE A 9 13.78 23.67 15.87
C ILE A 9 13.87 24.90 14.96
N ILE A 10 13.24 24.85 13.78
CA ILE A 10 13.24 25.98 12.82
C ILE A 10 12.57 27.20 13.44
N HIS A 11 11.41 27.03 14.10
CA HIS A 11 10.71 28.13 14.76
C HIS A 11 11.57 28.78 15.85
N ASN A 12 12.22 27.97 16.70
CA ASN A 12 13.15 28.47 17.72
C ASN A 12 14.35 29.21 17.12
N ILE A 13 14.86 28.77 15.96
CA ILE A 13 15.95 29.46 15.24
C ILE A 13 15.46 30.79 14.69
N GLN A 14 14.28 30.85 14.08
CA GLN A 14 13.66 32.09 13.58
C GLN A 14 13.51 33.12 14.70
N ASP A 15 12.97 32.73 15.85
CA ASP A 15 12.75 33.61 16.99
C ASP A 15 14.08 34.17 17.52
N LYS A 16 15.10 33.32 17.68
CA LYS A 16 16.43 33.76 18.13
C LYS A 16 17.09 34.72 17.16
N ILE A 17 17.04 34.44 15.85
CA ILE A 17 17.60 35.34 14.83
C ILE A 17 16.89 36.69 14.86
N GLY A 18 15.56 36.69 14.99
CA GLY A 18 14.77 37.90 15.15
C GLY A 18 15.19 38.72 16.37
N GLU A 19 15.36 38.06 17.52
CA GLU A 19 15.81 38.69 18.77
C GLU A 19 17.23 39.29 18.64
N TYR A 20 18.19 38.53 18.08
CA TYR A 20 19.56 39.01 17.89
C TYR A 20 19.63 40.20 16.93
N ALA A 21 18.91 40.14 15.81
CA ALA A 21 18.87 41.24 14.84
C ALA A 21 18.24 42.50 15.45
N GLN A 22 17.16 42.34 16.23
CA GLN A 22 16.53 43.45 16.95
C GLN A 22 17.49 44.09 17.96
N ARG A 23 18.18 43.27 18.76
CA ARG A 23 19.14 43.75 19.75
C ARG A 23 20.33 44.45 19.10
N SER A 24 20.80 43.96 17.95
CA SER A 24 21.87 44.59 17.17
C SER A 24 21.42 45.96 16.62
N GLU A 25 20.19 46.05 16.11
CA GLU A 25 19.59 47.31 15.65
C GLU A 25 19.49 48.33 16.80
N ASP A 26 19.11 47.90 18.00
CA ASP A 26 19.02 48.76 19.18
C ASP A 26 20.39 49.22 19.68
N ILE A 27 21.42 48.36 19.64
CA ILE A 27 22.81 48.75 19.94
C ILE A 27 23.27 49.80 18.94
N ALA A 28 23.06 49.57 17.64
CA ALA A 28 23.43 50.50 16.58
C ALA A 28 22.74 51.86 16.74
N LYS A 29 21.45 51.90 17.10
CA LYS A 29 20.72 53.14 17.42
C LYS A 29 21.34 53.90 18.59
N ARG A 30 21.70 53.20 19.68
CA ARG A 30 22.35 53.82 20.85
C ARG A 30 23.72 54.37 20.51
N THR A 31 24.52 53.63 19.74
CA THR A 31 25.85 54.07 19.28
C THR A 31 25.73 55.30 18.37
N ASN A 32 24.73 55.36 17.49
CA ASN A 32 24.45 56.53 16.67
C ASN A 32 24.09 57.77 17.52
N LEU A 33 23.31 57.61 18.59
CA LEU A 33 23.01 58.71 19.52
C LEU A 33 24.26 59.19 20.29
N LEU A 34 25.11 58.27 20.73
CA LEU A 34 26.38 58.60 21.38
C LEU A 34 27.31 59.37 20.42
N ALA A 35 27.41 58.92 19.17
CA ALA A 35 28.18 59.58 18.12
C ALA A 35 27.63 60.98 17.79
N LEU A 36 26.31 61.14 17.78
CA LEU A 36 25.67 62.44 17.61
C LEU A 36 26.02 63.40 18.75
N ASN A 37 25.93 62.94 20.00
CA ASN A 37 26.31 63.73 21.18
C ASN A 37 27.80 64.12 21.13
N ALA A 38 28.68 63.19 20.73
CA ALA A 38 30.10 63.46 20.55
C ALA A 38 30.35 64.48 19.41
N THR A 39 29.55 64.44 18.34
CA THR A 39 29.62 65.42 17.24
C THR A 39 29.24 66.82 17.74
N ILE A 40 28.20 66.93 18.57
CA ILE A 40 27.75 68.19 19.17
C ILE A 40 28.85 68.75 20.09
N GLU A 41 29.45 67.93 20.95
CA GLU A 41 30.49 68.38 21.87
C GLU A 41 31.80 68.75 21.15
N ALA A 42 32.17 67.99 20.10
CA ALA A 42 33.28 68.34 19.22
C ALA A 42 33.08 69.69 18.53
N ALA A 43 31.88 69.99 18.06
CA ALA A 43 31.55 71.30 17.50
C ALA A 43 31.61 72.41 18.56
N ARG A 44 31.19 72.12 19.79
CA ARG A 44 31.23 73.06 20.92
C ARG A 44 32.65 73.41 21.36
N ALA A 45 33.58 72.45 21.24
CA ALA A 45 35.00 72.63 21.55
C ALA A 45 35.80 73.40 20.46
N GLY A 46 35.18 73.74 19.31
CA GLY A 46 35.82 74.54 18.25
C GLY A 46 37.05 73.85 17.64
N GLU A 47 38.16 74.59 17.51
CA GLU A 47 39.43 74.05 16.95
C GLU A 47 39.96 72.84 17.72
N ALA A 48 39.82 72.82 19.06
CA ALA A 48 40.27 71.72 19.90
C ALA A 48 39.46 70.42 19.69
N GLY A 49 38.25 70.52 19.14
CA GLY A 49 37.35 69.38 18.91
C GLY A 49 37.44 68.75 17.52
N LYS A 50 38.20 69.32 16.57
CA LYS A 50 38.23 68.86 15.16
C LYS A 50 38.52 67.36 15.01
N GLY A 51 39.54 66.84 15.70
CA GLY A 51 39.90 65.42 15.64
C GLY A 51 38.80 64.51 16.20
N PHE A 52 38.17 64.91 17.30
CA PHE A 52 37.02 64.20 17.88
C PHE A 52 35.80 64.23 16.96
N GLY A 53 35.57 65.33 16.24
CA GLY A 53 34.48 65.45 15.27
C GLY A 53 34.58 64.47 14.12
N VAL A 54 35.80 64.21 13.61
CA VAL A 54 36.04 63.20 12.56
C VAL A 54 35.70 61.80 13.06
N VAL A 55 36.20 61.43 14.25
CA VAL A 55 35.92 60.12 14.86
C VAL A 55 34.42 59.95 15.13
N ALA A 56 33.75 60.98 15.66
CA ALA A 56 32.32 60.95 15.91
C ALA A 56 31.51 60.76 14.61
N GLY A 57 31.92 61.42 13.52
CA GLY A 57 31.35 61.22 12.19
C GLY A 57 31.48 59.78 11.69
N GLU A 58 32.66 59.19 11.85
CA GLU A 58 32.92 57.80 11.42
C GLU A 58 32.08 56.80 12.23
N VAL A 59 32.02 56.96 13.55
CA VAL A 59 31.21 56.11 14.44
C VAL A 59 29.72 56.24 14.11
N LYS A 60 29.25 57.43 13.74
CA LYS A 60 27.87 57.65 13.30
C LYS A 60 27.56 56.86 12.02
N THR A 61 28.43 56.95 11.02
CA THR A 61 28.30 56.21 9.76
C THR A 61 28.30 54.69 10.00
N LEU A 62 29.26 54.18 10.78
CA LEU A 62 29.33 52.77 11.15
C LEU A 62 28.07 52.29 11.89
N SER A 63 27.53 53.12 12.78
CA SER A 63 26.29 52.81 13.52
C SER A 63 25.07 52.74 12.58
N GLN A 64 24.97 53.65 11.62
CA GLN A 64 23.89 53.62 10.62
C GLN A 64 23.99 52.39 9.72
N GLN A 65 25.20 52.05 9.27
CA GLN A 65 25.45 50.83 8.50
C GLN A 65 25.09 49.59 9.32
N ALA A 66 25.51 49.50 10.58
CA ALA A 66 25.18 48.38 11.46
C ALA A 66 23.67 48.22 11.69
N ALA A 67 22.92 49.33 11.85
CA ALA A 67 21.47 49.30 11.97
C ALA A 67 20.80 48.80 10.68
N GLN A 68 21.26 49.30 9.53
CA GLN A 68 20.76 48.89 8.23
C GLN A 68 21.05 47.40 7.96
N SER A 69 22.28 46.95 8.17
CA SER A 69 22.65 45.53 8.00
C SER A 69 21.87 44.62 8.96
N SER A 70 21.59 45.06 10.19
CA SER A 70 20.76 44.29 11.14
C SER A 70 19.31 44.18 10.66
N LYS A 71 18.77 45.25 10.05
CA LYS A 71 17.42 45.25 9.44
C LYS A 71 17.35 44.38 8.19
N GLU A 72 18.36 44.45 7.32
CA GLU A 72 18.49 43.59 6.14
C GLU A 72 18.60 42.12 6.55
N LEU A 73 19.48 41.78 7.49
CA LEU A 73 19.58 40.43 8.05
C LEU A 73 18.23 39.94 8.58
N ARG A 74 17.51 40.73 9.39
CA ARG A 74 16.18 40.34 9.89
C ARG A 74 15.21 40.05 8.75
N THR A 75 15.24 40.84 7.69
CA THR A 75 14.25 40.73 6.61
C THR A 75 14.60 39.58 5.68
N GLU A 76 15.82 39.57 5.14
CA GLU A 76 16.28 38.58 4.16
C GLU A 76 16.38 37.18 4.75
N VAL A 77 16.96 37.06 5.96
CA VAL A 77 17.13 35.73 6.58
C VAL A 77 15.77 35.15 6.98
N MET A 78 14.85 35.96 7.52
CA MET A 78 13.52 35.45 7.89
C MET A 78 12.70 35.05 6.66
N GLU A 79 12.78 35.81 5.57
CA GLU A 79 12.14 35.45 4.30
C GLU A 79 12.72 34.16 3.73
N GLN A 80 14.06 34.01 3.70
CA GLN A 80 14.70 32.78 3.24
C GLN A 80 14.33 31.58 4.10
N ILE A 81 14.34 31.69 5.44
CA ILE A 81 13.95 30.58 6.32
C ILE A 81 12.49 30.20 6.05
N LYS A 82 11.58 31.18 5.87
CA LYS A 82 10.17 30.89 5.57
C LYS A 82 10.00 30.13 4.25
N LEU A 83 10.69 30.57 3.20
CA LEU A 83 10.67 29.90 1.89
C LEU A 83 11.23 28.48 1.99
N GLN A 84 12.38 28.30 2.65
CA GLN A 84 13.00 27.00 2.85
C GLN A 84 12.12 26.06 3.69
N THR A 85 11.48 26.56 4.75
CA THR A 85 10.57 25.78 5.59
C THR A 85 9.38 25.28 4.79
N SER A 86 8.78 26.16 3.98
CA SER A 86 7.64 25.81 3.12
C SER A 86 8.04 24.75 2.08
N SER A 87 9.21 24.91 1.46
CA SER A 87 9.75 23.94 0.49
C SER A 87 10.06 22.59 1.14
N LEU A 88 10.62 22.58 2.35
CA LEU A 88 10.90 21.34 3.10
C LEU A 88 9.60 20.62 3.42
N GLN A 89 8.59 21.34 3.90
CA GLN A 89 7.28 20.75 4.22
C GLN A 89 6.64 20.10 2.99
N GLN A 90 6.70 20.76 1.83
CA GLN A 90 6.22 20.19 0.58
C GLN A 90 7.00 18.91 0.19
N GLN A 91 8.33 18.91 0.31
CA GLN A 91 9.16 17.73 0.01
C GLN A 91 8.88 16.55 0.95
N PHE A 92 8.65 16.82 2.24
CA PHE A 92 8.27 15.78 3.20
C PHE A 92 6.91 15.17 2.87
N GLU A 93 5.92 16.00 2.52
CA GLU A 93 4.61 15.50 2.08
C GLU A 93 4.73 14.64 0.82
N GLU A 94 5.45 15.12 -0.20
CA GLU A 94 5.66 14.35 -1.44
C GLU A 94 6.40 13.03 -1.19
N SER A 95 7.35 13.01 -0.26
CA SER A 95 8.07 11.79 0.16
C SER A 95 7.15 10.80 0.87
N ASP A 96 6.31 11.26 1.80
CA ASP A 96 5.32 10.44 2.49
C ASP A 96 4.33 9.81 1.50
N TYR A 97 3.86 10.59 0.53
CA TYR A 97 2.95 10.12 -0.51
C TYR A 97 3.60 9.08 -1.42
N THR A 98 4.87 9.32 -1.78
CA THR A 98 5.67 8.41 -2.59
C THR A 98 5.84 7.07 -1.92
N ARG A 99 6.22 7.08 -0.64
CA ARG A 99 6.39 5.89 0.18
C ARG A 99 5.11 5.05 0.22
N LEU A 100 3.93 5.67 0.40
CA LEU A 100 2.68 4.92 0.50
C LEU A 100 2.27 4.25 -0.81
N TYR A 101 2.37 4.92 -1.97
CA TYR A 101 1.99 4.26 -3.22
C TYR A 101 3.02 3.19 -3.63
N GLU A 102 4.31 3.34 -3.29
CA GLU A 102 5.33 2.32 -3.50
C GLU A 102 5.11 1.10 -2.60
N MET A 103 4.67 1.32 -1.37
CA MET A 103 4.22 0.24 -0.49
C MET A 103 2.99 -0.45 -1.07
N ALA A 104 1.97 0.30 -1.53
CA ALA A 104 0.82 -0.29 -2.19
C ALA A 104 1.22 -1.15 -3.41
N GLN A 105 2.17 -0.67 -4.21
CA GLN A 105 2.72 -1.42 -5.34
C GLN A 105 3.36 -2.73 -4.85
N THR A 106 4.17 -2.69 -3.80
CA THR A 106 4.84 -3.87 -3.25
C THR A 106 3.83 -4.90 -2.76
N LEU A 107 2.85 -4.48 -1.96
CA LEU A 107 1.81 -5.36 -1.41
C LEU A 107 0.99 -6.05 -2.49
N VAL A 108 0.55 -5.31 -3.51
CA VAL A 108 -0.22 -5.90 -4.61
C VAL A 108 0.64 -6.82 -5.50
N GLN A 109 1.96 -6.63 -5.56
CA GLN A 109 2.84 -7.58 -6.26
C GLN A 109 3.09 -8.87 -5.48
N LEU A 110 3.17 -8.80 -4.14
CA LEU A 110 3.32 -10.00 -3.31
C LEU A 110 2.19 -10.99 -3.56
N ILE A 111 0.95 -10.49 -3.65
CA ILE A 111 -0.20 -11.36 -3.89
C ILE A 111 -0.19 -11.94 -5.31
N VAL A 112 0.15 -11.17 -6.34
CA VAL A 112 0.27 -11.67 -7.72
C VAL A 112 1.28 -12.80 -7.82
N ARG A 113 2.45 -12.65 -7.18
CA ARG A 113 3.49 -13.67 -7.18
C ARG A 113 3.03 -14.94 -6.44
N ASN A 114 2.35 -14.79 -5.32
CA ASN A 114 1.83 -15.93 -4.55
C ASN A 114 0.77 -16.71 -5.35
N LEU A 115 -0.06 -16.00 -6.12
CA LEU A 115 -1.11 -16.58 -6.94
C LEU A 115 -0.61 -17.26 -8.22
N TYR A 116 0.54 -16.84 -8.75
CA TYR A 116 1.10 -17.40 -9.99
C TYR A 116 1.32 -18.92 -9.91
N GLU A 117 1.90 -19.42 -8.82
CA GLU A 117 2.20 -20.84 -8.63
C GLU A 117 0.94 -21.72 -8.69
N ARG A 118 -0.19 -21.18 -8.23
CA ARG A 118 -1.48 -21.88 -8.16
C ARG A 118 -2.00 -22.26 -9.55
N THR A 119 -1.62 -21.49 -10.57
CA THR A 119 -1.95 -21.80 -11.97
C THR A 119 -1.29 -23.09 -12.44
N ALA A 120 -0.06 -23.37 -12.00
CA ALA A 120 0.65 -24.59 -12.34
C ALA A 120 0.14 -25.77 -11.48
N ASP A 121 -0.07 -25.53 -10.19
CA ASP A 121 -0.54 -26.53 -9.23
C ASP A 121 -1.83 -27.22 -9.72
N VAL A 122 -2.85 -26.45 -10.09
CA VAL A 122 -4.15 -27.00 -10.52
C VAL A 122 -4.05 -27.85 -11.79
N ARG A 123 -3.24 -27.41 -12.77
CA ARG A 123 -3.04 -28.12 -14.04
C ARG A 123 -2.29 -29.41 -13.84
N TRP A 124 -1.23 -29.38 -13.03
CA TRP A 124 -0.46 -30.56 -12.71
C TRP A 124 -1.30 -31.61 -11.97
N TRP A 125 -2.04 -31.21 -10.93
CA TRP A 125 -2.86 -32.15 -10.16
C TRP A 125 -4.03 -32.73 -10.96
N ALA A 126 -4.59 -32.00 -11.92
CA ALA A 126 -5.62 -32.52 -12.81
C ALA A 126 -5.15 -33.70 -13.69
N THR A 127 -3.84 -33.95 -13.76
CA THR A 127 -3.26 -35.11 -14.47
C THR A 127 -3.02 -36.34 -13.59
N ASP A 128 -3.23 -36.25 -12.27
CA ASP A 128 -3.02 -37.37 -11.34
C ASP A 128 -3.93 -38.56 -11.70
N ASP A 129 -3.36 -39.77 -11.70
CA ASP A 129 -4.05 -40.96 -12.19
C ASP A 129 -5.25 -41.37 -11.34
N ALA A 130 -5.23 -41.05 -10.05
CA ALA A 130 -6.38 -41.32 -9.19
C ALA A 130 -7.60 -40.48 -9.60
N LEU A 131 -7.39 -39.24 -10.04
CA LEU A 131 -8.50 -38.32 -10.34
C LEU A 131 -9.24 -38.73 -11.61
N TYR A 132 -8.54 -38.97 -12.71
CA TYR A 132 -9.24 -39.36 -13.94
C TYR A 132 -9.74 -40.81 -13.88
N ARG A 133 -9.05 -41.74 -13.19
CA ARG A 133 -9.51 -43.13 -13.10
C ARG A 133 -10.82 -43.24 -12.34
N CYS A 134 -10.96 -42.57 -11.20
CA CYS A 134 -12.20 -42.64 -10.43
C CYS A 134 -13.41 -42.06 -11.20
N LEU A 135 -13.18 -41.02 -12.02
CA LEU A 135 -14.19 -40.43 -12.90
C LEU A 135 -14.56 -41.36 -14.08
N GLU A 136 -13.65 -42.22 -14.51
CA GLU A 136 -13.88 -43.16 -15.61
C GLU A 136 -14.51 -44.48 -15.15
N SER A 137 -14.10 -45.00 -13.99
CA SER A 137 -14.62 -46.25 -13.44
C SER A 137 -15.93 -46.05 -12.70
N GLY A 138 -16.06 -44.96 -11.94
CA GLY A 138 -17.15 -44.75 -10.99
C GLY A 138 -17.14 -45.73 -9.81
N GLU A 139 -16.07 -46.52 -9.63
CA GLU A 139 -15.97 -47.49 -8.54
C GLU A 139 -15.67 -46.80 -7.21
N GLN A 140 -16.36 -47.22 -6.15
CA GLN A 140 -16.22 -46.64 -4.82
C GLN A 140 -14.77 -46.69 -4.30
N THR A 141 -14.03 -47.75 -4.61
CA THR A 141 -12.62 -47.90 -4.22
C THR A 141 -11.71 -46.88 -4.90
N ASP A 142 -11.96 -46.55 -6.16
CA ASP A 142 -11.19 -45.54 -6.88
C ASP A 142 -11.52 -44.13 -6.37
N ILE A 143 -12.79 -43.88 -6.04
CA ILE A 143 -13.23 -42.61 -5.44
C ILE A 143 -12.55 -42.38 -4.08
N GLU A 144 -12.52 -43.40 -3.22
CA GLU A 144 -11.84 -43.35 -1.93
C GLU A 144 -10.33 -43.10 -2.08
N TYR A 145 -9.71 -43.73 -3.07
CA TYR A 145 -8.29 -43.51 -3.37
C TYR A 145 -8.03 -42.09 -3.89
N ALA A 146 -8.88 -41.57 -4.78
CA ALA A 146 -8.80 -40.19 -5.26
C ALA A 146 -8.95 -39.17 -4.13
N ALA A 147 -9.92 -39.35 -3.23
CA ALA A 147 -10.09 -38.50 -2.06
C ALA A 147 -8.85 -38.52 -1.15
N MET A 148 -8.29 -39.71 -0.88
CA MET A 148 -7.04 -39.84 -0.12
C MET A 148 -5.86 -39.11 -0.79
N ARG A 149 -5.75 -39.18 -2.13
CA ARG A 149 -4.74 -38.45 -2.90
C ARG A 149 -4.90 -36.94 -2.76
N LEU A 150 -6.13 -36.43 -2.87
CA LEU A 150 -6.43 -35.01 -2.66
C LEU A 150 -6.05 -34.56 -1.23
N SER A 151 -6.37 -35.35 -0.20
CA SER A 151 -5.96 -35.07 1.19
C SER A 151 -4.44 -35.06 1.35
N LEU A 152 -3.73 -35.97 0.70
CA LEU A 152 -2.27 -36.00 0.74
C LEU A 152 -1.64 -34.77 0.08
N ILE A 153 -2.19 -34.33 -1.06
CA ILE A 153 -1.77 -33.09 -1.71
C ILE A 153 -2.00 -31.93 -0.74
N ASN A 154 -3.23 -31.74 -0.26
CA ASN A 154 -3.59 -30.62 0.62
C ASN A 154 -2.71 -30.53 1.88
N ARG A 155 -2.35 -31.68 2.46
CA ARG A 155 -1.49 -31.75 3.65
C ARG A 155 -0.14 -31.04 3.48
N PHE A 156 0.41 -30.98 2.27
CA PHE A 156 1.70 -30.33 2.02
C PHE A 156 1.59 -28.85 1.63
N TYR A 157 0.38 -28.33 1.48
CA TYR A 157 0.13 -26.95 1.06
C TYR A 157 -0.82 -26.26 2.04
N SER A 158 -0.27 -25.42 2.92
CA SER A 158 -1.04 -24.71 3.95
C SER A 158 -1.92 -23.57 3.43
N VAL A 159 -1.88 -23.28 2.13
CA VAL A 159 -2.58 -22.15 1.51
C VAL A 159 -3.94 -22.50 0.95
N TYR A 160 -4.31 -23.78 0.93
CA TYR A 160 -5.57 -24.25 0.38
C TYR A 160 -6.53 -24.67 1.49
N VAL A 161 -7.78 -24.25 1.34
CA VAL A 161 -8.88 -24.69 2.19
C VAL A 161 -9.29 -26.11 1.83
N ASN A 162 -9.36 -26.41 0.52
CA ASN A 162 -9.84 -27.69 0.01
C ASN A 162 -9.45 -27.86 -1.47
N LEU A 163 -9.35 -29.11 -1.91
CA LEU A 163 -9.33 -29.50 -3.32
C LEU A 163 -10.59 -30.31 -3.58
N VAL A 164 -11.37 -29.95 -4.59
CA VAL A 164 -12.69 -30.54 -4.87
C VAL A 164 -12.72 -31.08 -6.29
N LEU A 165 -12.99 -32.37 -6.41
CA LEU A 165 -13.15 -33.08 -7.68
C LEU A 165 -14.64 -33.24 -7.98
N VAL A 166 -15.05 -32.83 -9.17
CA VAL A 166 -16.42 -32.99 -9.67
C VAL A 166 -16.45 -33.79 -10.97
N ASP A 167 -17.55 -34.49 -11.21
CA ASP A 167 -17.82 -35.14 -12.50
C ASP A 167 -18.29 -34.13 -13.58
N GLN A 168 -18.62 -34.63 -14.77
CA GLN A 168 -19.10 -33.82 -15.90
C GLN A 168 -20.45 -33.10 -15.63
N THR A 169 -21.21 -33.56 -14.64
CA THR A 169 -22.48 -32.95 -14.22
C THR A 169 -22.28 -31.91 -13.11
N GLY A 170 -21.05 -31.80 -12.60
CA GLY A 170 -20.70 -30.96 -11.45
C GLY A 170 -20.97 -31.62 -10.10
N THR A 171 -21.27 -32.92 -10.04
CA THR A 171 -21.45 -33.64 -8.79
C THR A 171 -20.10 -33.90 -8.14
N VAL A 172 -19.95 -33.56 -6.86
CA VAL A 172 -18.72 -33.77 -6.10
C VAL A 172 -18.48 -35.26 -5.89
N ILE A 173 -17.35 -35.72 -6.42
CA ILE A 173 -16.88 -37.11 -6.33
C ILE A 173 -15.96 -37.29 -5.13
N GLY A 174 -15.10 -36.31 -4.86
CA GLY A 174 -14.20 -36.34 -3.71
C GLY A 174 -13.63 -34.97 -3.38
N CYS A 175 -13.16 -34.80 -2.14
CA CYS A 175 -12.44 -33.59 -1.74
C CYS A 175 -11.38 -33.88 -0.68
N SER A 176 -10.40 -32.99 -0.54
CA SER A 176 -9.27 -33.18 0.39
C SER A 176 -9.65 -33.07 1.87
N GLU A 177 -10.67 -32.28 2.20
CA GLU A 177 -11.11 -31.99 3.57
C GLU A 177 -12.54 -32.48 3.85
N ALA A 178 -12.87 -33.70 3.40
CA ALA A 178 -14.23 -34.26 3.50
C ALA A 178 -14.76 -34.36 4.95
N SER A 179 -13.87 -34.56 5.93
CA SER A 179 -14.24 -34.62 7.36
C SER A 179 -14.65 -33.26 7.91
N ARG A 180 -14.08 -32.17 7.38
CA ARG A 180 -14.38 -30.80 7.78
C ARG A 180 -15.60 -30.25 7.05
N PHE A 181 -15.67 -30.45 5.73
CA PHE A 181 -16.70 -29.87 4.87
C PHE A 181 -17.72 -30.92 4.41
N HIS A 182 -18.47 -31.47 5.37
CA HIS A 182 -19.41 -32.56 5.12
C HIS A 182 -20.52 -32.21 4.11
N LYS A 183 -20.83 -30.92 3.91
CA LYS A 183 -21.87 -30.44 2.97
C LYS A 183 -21.47 -30.65 1.50
N LEU A 184 -20.18 -30.87 1.22
CA LEU A 184 -19.70 -31.08 -0.15
C LEU A 184 -19.93 -32.50 -0.65
N ALA A 185 -19.96 -33.50 0.24
CA ALA A 185 -20.08 -34.89 -0.17
C ALA A 185 -21.39 -35.12 -0.96
N GLY A 186 -21.26 -35.45 -2.25
CA GLY A 186 -22.39 -35.66 -3.16
C GLY A 186 -23.17 -34.39 -3.55
N ALA A 187 -22.70 -33.20 -3.18
CA ALA A 187 -23.32 -31.95 -3.62
C ALA A 187 -23.15 -31.78 -5.13
N ASN A 188 -24.12 -31.13 -5.78
CA ASN A 188 -23.98 -30.73 -7.18
C ASN A 188 -23.61 -29.25 -7.28
N LEU A 189 -22.44 -28.99 -7.86
CA LEU A 189 -21.85 -27.69 -8.08
C LEU A 189 -21.90 -27.27 -9.56
N GLY A 190 -22.69 -27.94 -10.40
CA GLY A 190 -22.73 -27.69 -11.86
C GLY A 190 -23.18 -26.29 -12.27
N ASN A 191 -23.82 -25.55 -11.37
CA ASN A 191 -24.20 -24.15 -11.56
C ASN A 191 -23.12 -23.15 -11.11
N GLN A 192 -22.03 -23.62 -10.48
CA GLN A 192 -20.95 -22.75 -10.05
C GLN A 192 -20.10 -22.31 -11.25
N VAL A 193 -19.71 -21.04 -11.25
CA VAL A 193 -18.97 -20.41 -12.36
C VAL A 193 -17.67 -21.16 -12.64
N TRP A 194 -16.90 -21.50 -11.61
CA TRP A 194 -15.66 -22.24 -11.78
C TRP A 194 -15.86 -23.63 -12.42
N VAL A 195 -16.93 -24.36 -12.07
CA VAL A 195 -17.20 -25.70 -12.65
C VAL A 195 -17.51 -25.59 -14.13
N GLN A 196 -18.44 -24.70 -14.49
CA GLN A 196 -18.85 -24.49 -15.88
C GLN A 196 -17.67 -24.05 -16.74
N ARG A 197 -16.84 -23.13 -16.23
CA ARG A 197 -15.68 -22.63 -16.97
C ARG A 197 -14.56 -23.68 -17.06
N ALA A 198 -14.30 -24.42 -15.99
CA ALA A 198 -13.28 -25.47 -15.97
C ALA A 198 -13.60 -26.62 -16.93
N LEU A 199 -14.85 -27.09 -16.96
CA LEU A 199 -15.28 -28.16 -17.88
C LEU A 199 -15.16 -27.76 -19.36
N ASN A 200 -15.21 -26.46 -19.65
CA ASN A 200 -15.12 -25.89 -21.00
C ASN A 200 -13.69 -25.44 -21.39
N THR A 201 -12.65 -25.74 -20.61
CA THR A 201 -11.28 -25.48 -21.05
C THR A 201 -10.94 -26.34 -22.28
N ASN A 202 -10.05 -25.88 -23.15
CA ASN A 202 -9.78 -26.54 -24.44
C ASN A 202 -8.68 -27.61 -24.31
N SER A 203 -7.66 -27.36 -23.50
CA SER A 203 -6.57 -28.30 -23.24
C SER A 203 -6.28 -28.45 -21.74
N GLY A 204 -5.32 -29.31 -21.38
CA GLY A 204 -4.78 -29.43 -20.03
C GLY A 204 -3.83 -28.30 -19.63
N ASP A 205 -3.39 -27.48 -20.60
CA ASP A 205 -2.58 -26.28 -20.35
C ASP A 205 -3.44 -25.08 -19.92
N ASP A 206 -4.73 -25.15 -20.21
CA ASP A 206 -5.71 -24.15 -19.83
C ASP A 206 -6.10 -24.29 -18.35
N TYR A 207 -6.44 -23.17 -17.74
CA TYR A 207 -7.03 -23.08 -16.40
C TYR A 207 -7.92 -21.85 -16.33
N ILE A 208 -8.75 -21.79 -15.30
CA ILE A 208 -9.52 -20.59 -14.97
C ILE A 208 -9.24 -20.20 -13.53
N VAL A 209 -9.43 -18.91 -13.26
CA VAL A 209 -9.50 -18.36 -11.92
C VAL A 209 -10.88 -17.73 -11.79
N ASP A 210 -11.60 -18.12 -10.74
CA ASP A 210 -12.85 -17.49 -10.35
C ASP A 210 -12.59 -16.21 -9.55
N ASP A 211 -13.60 -15.36 -9.43
CA ASP A 211 -13.49 -14.15 -8.63
C ASP A 211 -13.43 -14.46 -7.12
N ILE A 212 -13.14 -13.46 -6.28
CA ILE A 212 -13.17 -13.63 -4.83
C ILE A 212 -14.62 -13.58 -4.32
N TYR A 213 -15.04 -14.63 -3.63
CA TYR A 213 -16.37 -14.70 -3.00
C TYR A 213 -16.34 -15.49 -1.70
N ALA A 214 -17.37 -15.28 -0.86
CA ALA A 214 -17.64 -16.09 0.32
C ALA A 214 -18.30 -17.41 -0.11
N ASP A 215 -17.62 -18.53 0.10
CA ASP A 215 -18.10 -19.83 -0.36
C ASP A 215 -18.97 -20.54 0.70
N PRO A 216 -20.24 -20.87 0.39
CA PRO A 216 -21.17 -21.46 1.36
C PRO A 216 -20.86 -22.91 1.75
N TYR A 217 -19.96 -23.58 1.01
CA TYR A 217 -19.53 -24.94 1.30
C TYR A 217 -18.28 -24.99 2.19
N HIS A 218 -17.60 -23.87 2.38
CA HIS A 218 -16.38 -23.73 3.19
C HIS A 218 -16.58 -22.74 4.36
N ASP A 219 -17.71 -22.85 5.06
CA ASP A 219 -18.06 -22.02 6.23
C ASP A 219 -18.09 -20.51 5.94
N ASP A 220 -18.54 -20.13 4.74
CA ASP A 220 -18.60 -18.75 4.24
C ASP A 220 -17.24 -18.03 4.21
N ARG A 221 -16.14 -18.79 4.22
CA ARG A 221 -14.79 -18.23 4.05
C ARG A 221 -14.67 -17.62 2.66
N THR A 222 -13.95 -16.50 2.58
CA THR A 222 -13.59 -15.94 1.28
C THR A 222 -12.49 -16.78 0.62
N VAL A 223 -12.72 -17.17 -0.63
CA VAL A 223 -11.81 -18.03 -1.40
C VAL A 223 -11.50 -17.44 -2.77
N ALA A 224 -10.39 -17.89 -3.36
CA ALA A 224 -10.14 -17.78 -4.79
C ALA A 224 -10.10 -19.21 -5.36
N VAL A 225 -10.85 -19.49 -6.43
CA VAL A 225 -10.91 -20.85 -6.99
C VAL A 225 -10.10 -20.92 -8.28
N TYR A 226 -9.06 -21.76 -8.26
CA TYR A 226 -8.33 -22.15 -9.46
C TYR A 226 -8.92 -23.46 -9.95
N ALA A 227 -9.27 -23.56 -11.22
CA ALA A 227 -9.87 -24.78 -11.73
C ALA A 227 -9.48 -25.12 -13.16
N THR A 228 -9.51 -26.41 -13.47
CA THR A 228 -9.35 -26.91 -14.84
C THR A 228 -10.06 -28.25 -15.03
N ALA A 229 -10.28 -28.64 -16.28
CA ALA A 229 -10.81 -29.94 -16.65
C ALA A 229 -9.83 -31.06 -16.28
N VAL A 230 -10.37 -32.12 -15.66
CA VAL A 230 -9.70 -33.41 -15.58
C VAL A 230 -10.00 -34.16 -16.87
N ARG A 231 -8.97 -34.68 -17.52
CA ARG A 231 -9.05 -35.28 -18.86
C ARG A 231 -8.71 -36.76 -18.83
N ARG A 232 -9.37 -37.52 -19.70
CA ARG A 232 -9.17 -38.95 -19.90
C ARG A 232 -7.68 -39.30 -20.00
N GLY A 233 -7.24 -40.24 -19.16
CA GLY A 233 -5.86 -40.72 -19.13
C GLY A 233 -4.82 -39.67 -18.75
N GLY A 234 -5.23 -38.53 -18.16
CA GLY A 234 -4.33 -37.40 -17.85
C GLY A 234 -3.76 -36.71 -19.08
N GLN A 235 -4.34 -36.93 -20.26
CA GLN A 235 -3.80 -36.41 -21.52
C GLN A 235 -4.17 -34.94 -21.71
N ILE A 236 -3.21 -34.13 -22.17
CA ILE A 236 -3.38 -32.68 -22.43
C ILE A 236 -4.58 -32.42 -23.35
N ASN A 237 -4.76 -33.22 -24.41
CA ASN A 237 -5.87 -33.10 -25.36
C ASN A 237 -6.93 -34.20 -25.18
N GLY A 238 -6.95 -34.84 -24.01
CA GLY A 238 -7.94 -35.86 -23.68
C GLY A 238 -9.34 -35.28 -23.55
N LYS A 239 -10.37 -36.12 -23.76
CA LYS A 239 -11.75 -35.75 -23.50
C LYS A 239 -11.91 -35.39 -22.02
N THR A 240 -12.57 -34.27 -21.72
CA THR A 240 -12.95 -33.88 -20.36
C THR A 240 -13.78 -34.99 -19.71
N VAL A 241 -13.42 -35.45 -18.51
CA VAL A 241 -14.14 -36.45 -17.71
C VAL A 241 -14.65 -35.88 -16.38
N GLY A 242 -14.20 -34.69 -16.00
CA GLY A 242 -14.64 -33.95 -14.81
C GLY A 242 -13.85 -32.66 -14.68
N ALA A 243 -13.87 -32.04 -13.50
CA ALA A 243 -13.08 -30.86 -13.19
C ALA A 243 -12.50 -30.91 -11.78
N LEU A 244 -11.33 -30.30 -11.62
CA LEU A 244 -10.68 -30.09 -10.33
C LEU A 244 -10.77 -28.61 -9.98
N GLY A 245 -11.32 -28.29 -8.82
CA GLY A 245 -11.29 -26.97 -8.21
C GLY A 245 -10.36 -26.95 -7.01
N VAL A 246 -9.46 -25.98 -6.96
CA VAL A 246 -8.50 -25.76 -5.89
C VAL A 246 -8.88 -24.47 -5.18
N PHE A 247 -9.34 -24.60 -3.94
CA PHE A 247 -9.88 -23.49 -3.15
C PHE A 247 -8.76 -22.86 -2.32
N PHE A 248 -8.20 -21.78 -2.84
CA PHE A 248 -7.17 -20.99 -2.15
C PHE A 248 -7.80 -20.20 -1.01
N ASP A 249 -7.17 -20.23 0.18
CA ASP A 249 -7.62 -19.57 1.40
C ASP A 249 -7.39 -18.06 1.33
N TRP A 250 -8.19 -17.38 0.52
CA TRP A 250 -8.06 -15.95 0.32
C TRP A 250 -8.17 -15.18 1.63
N GLN A 251 -9.05 -15.60 2.54
CA GLN A 251 -9.30 -14.93 3.82
C GLN A 251 -8.02 -14.76 4.64
N ASP A 252 -7.29 -15.85 4.90
CA ASP A 252 -6.10 -15.79 5.75
C ASP A 252 -4.87 -15.31 4.98
N GLN A 253 -4.72 -15.69 3.70
CA GLN A 253 -3.58 -15.26 2.89
C GLN A 253 -3.60 -13.75 2.62
N ALA A 254 -4.76 -13.18 2.29
CA ALA A 254 -4.86 -11.74 2.05
C ALA A 254 -4.75 -10.93 3.35
N ARG A 255 -5.19 -11.47 4.49
CA ARG A 255 -5.01 -10.84 5.81
C ARG A 255 -3.53 -10.58 6.11
N ILE A 256 -2.65 -11.53 5.81
CA ILE A 256 -1.20 -11.36 6.00
C ILE A 256 -0.69 -10.18 5.17
N ILE A 257 -1.11 -10.07 3.89
CA ILE A 257 -0.71 -8.96 3.01
C ILE A 257 -1.18 -7.60 3.52
N VAL A 258 -2.40 -7.49 4.05
CA VAL A 258 -2.94 -6.19 4.48
C VAL A 258 -2.64 -5.84 5.93
N ARG A 259 -2.12 -6.76 6.77
CA ARG A 259 -1.80 -6.50 8.18
C ARG A 259 -0.33 -6.67 8.55
N ASN A 260 0.34 -7.68 8.01
CA ASN A 260 1.66 -8.11 8.45
C ASN A 260 2.78 -7.61 7.53
N GLU A 261 2.53 -7.58 6.23
CA GLU A 261 3.49 -7.09 5.22
C GLU A 261 3.67 -5.56 5.14
N PRO A 262 2.66 -4.70 5.44
CA PRO A 262 2.84 -3.26 5.33
C PRO A 262 3.86 -2.76 6.37
N ASN A 263 4.93 -2.13 5.89
CA ASN A 263 5.96 -1.55 6.74
C ASN A 263 5.55 -0.16 7.23
N LEU A 264 4.55 -0.13 8.11
CA LEU A 264 4.05 1.06 8.78
C LEU A 264 4.53 1.08 10.24
N THR A 265 4.86 2.26 10.74
CA THR A 265 5.12 2.45 12.18
C THR A 265 3.81 2.37 12.95
N ASP A 266 3.85 2.08 14.26
CA ASP A 266 2.64 2.00 15.11
C ASP A 266 1.76 3.26 14.99
N LYS A 267 2.37 4.44 14.97
CA LYS A 267 1.67 5.72 14.80
C LYS A 267 1.05 5.89 13.41
N ASP A 268 1.68 5.35 12.38
CA ASP A 268 1.08 5.36 11.05
C ASP A 268 -0.09 4.38 11.00
N TRP A 269 0.02 3.21 11.65
CA TRP A 269 -1.05 2.22 11.71
C TRP A 269 -2.32 2.76 12.36
N GLU A 270 -2.22 3.55 13.43
CA GLU A 270 -3.35 4.18 14.13
C GLU A 270 -4.25 5.01 13.20
N ARG A 271 -3.69 5.51 12.10
CA ARG A 271 -4.35 6.38 11.14
C ARG A 271 -4.41 5.79 9.73
N SER A 272 -4.07 4.51 9.55
CA SER A 272 -3.99 3.89 8.22
C SER A 272 -4.93 2.71 8.07
N ARG A 273 -5.49 2.58 6.87
CA ARG A 273 -6.25 1.41 6.42
C ARG A 273 -5.68 0.90 5.11
N VAL A 274 -5.35 -0.39 5.06
CA VAL A 274 -4.80 -1.05 3.86
C VAL A 274 -5.86 -1.96 3.26
N LEU A 275 -6.10 -1.84 1.96
CA LEU A 275 -7.11 -2.56 1.22
C LEU A 275 -6.51 -3.26 0.00
N LEU A 276 -7.04 -4.43 -0.34
CA LEU A 276 -6.93 -5.01 -1.68
C LEU A 276 -8.30 -4.91 -2.34
N LEU A 277 -8.32 -4.49 -3.61
CA LEU A 277 -9.52 -4.38 -4.42
C LEU A 277 -9.41 -5.29 -5.65
N ASP A 278 -10.52 -5.90 -6.05
CA ASP A 278 -10.59 -6.62 -7.32
C ASP A 278 -10.66 -5.67 -8.55
N HIS A 279 -10.77 -6.25 -9.76
CA HIS A 279 -10.89 -5.48 -11.00
C HIS A 279 -12.19 -4.65 -11.10
N ASN A 280 -13.20 -4.99 -10.29
CA ASN A 280 -14.47 -4.27 -10.16
C ASN A 280 -14.45 -3.29 -8.98
N LEU A 281 -13.28 -3.04 -8.40
CA LEU A 281 -13.04 -2.18 -7.26
C LEU A 281 -13.80 -2.60 -5.98
N ARG A 282 -14.15 -3.88 -5.83
CA ARG A 282 -14.70 -4.40 -4.57
C ARG A 282 -13.57 -4.73 -3.60
N ILE A 283 -13.81 -4.50 -2.31
CA ILE A 283 -12.85 -4.78 -1.25
C ILE A 283 -12.73 -6.30 -1.09
N ILE A 284 -11.62 -6.87 -1.53
CA ILE A 284 -11.32 -8.29 -1.37
C ILE A 284 -10.45 -8.56 -0.15
N ALA A 285 -9.76 -7.55 0.40
CA ALA A 285 -9.14 -7.63 1.71
C ALA A 285 -9.07 -6.26 2.38
N ALA A 286 -9.17 -6.21 3.71
CA ALA A 286 -9.06 -4.98 4.47
C ALA A 286 -8.32 -5.23 5.79
N SER A 287 -7.41 -4.32 6.16
CA SER A 287 -6.67 -4.38 7.43
C SER A 287 -7.58 -4.37 8.66
N ASP A 288 -8.80 -3.85 8.55
CA ASP A 288 -9.81 -3.81 9.61
C ASP A 288 -10.95 -4.83 9.43
N GLU A 289 -10.90 -5.66 8.37
CA GLU A 289 -11.92 -6.66 8.00
C GLU A 289 -13.34 -6.07 7.75
N ARG A 290 -13.46 -4.76 7.56
CA ARG A 290 -14.74 -4.10 7.27
C ARG A 290 -15.00 -4.00 5.77
N ASP A 291 -16.28 -3.88 5.42
CA ASP A 291 -16.76 -3.62 4.05
C ASP A 291 -16.36 -4.69 3.01
N MET A 292 -16.03 -5.90 3.46
CA MET A 292 -15.63 -6.99 2.58
C MET A 292 -16.66 -7.23 1.48
N LEU A 293 -16.17 -7.41 0.25
CA LEU A 293 -16.89 -7.57 -1.01
C LEU A 293 -17.80 -6.39 -1.41
N ARG A 294 -17.72 -5.25 -0.71
CA ARG A 294 -18.41 -4.00 -1.10
C ARG A 294 -17.54 -3.18 -2.06
N PRO A 295 -18.15 -2.39 -2.97
CA PRO A 295 -17.41 -1.49 -3.85
C PRO A 295 -16.71 -0.38 -3.04
N PHE A 296 -15.49 -0.04 -3.44
CA PHE A 296 -14.73 1.09 -2.93
C PHE A 296 -14.57 2.16 -4.04
N PRO A 297 -14.92 3.43 -3.80
CA PRO A 297 -14.90 4.48 -4.81
C PRO A 297 -13.47 5.01 -5.06
N LEU A 298 -12.63 4.19 -5.69
CA LEU A 298 -11.26 4.57 -6.01
C LEU A 298 -11.21 5.56 -7.20
N ASP A 299 -10.84 6.83 -6.94
CA ASP A 299 -10.58 7.82 -8.00
C ASP A 299 -9.16 7.68 -8.57
N HIS A 300 -8.93 6.67 -9.41
CA HIS A 300 -7.61 6.43 -10.01
C HIS A 300 -7.35 7.28 -11.27
N LYS A 301 -8.34 8.00 -11.82
CA LYS A 301 -8.23 8.85 -13.05
C LYS A 301 -7.47 8.19 -14.22
N GLY A 302 -7.68 6.89 -14.42
CA GLY A 302 -6.99 6.11 -15.46
C GLY A 302 -5.51 5.77 -15.17
N LYS A 303 -4.94 6.25 -14.06
CA LYS A 303 -3.58 5.90 -13.64
C LYS A 303 -3.53 4.47 -13.07
N GLN A 304 -2.39 3.81 -13.27
CA GLN A 304 -2.12 2.49 -12.69
C GLN A 304 -1.61 2.59 -11.24
N LYS A 305 -0.97 3.70 -10.88
CA LYS A 305 -0.53 3.99 -9.52
C LYS A 305 -0.54 5.49 -9.26
N GLY A 306 -0.63 5.89 -8.00
CA GLY A 306 -0.56 7.28 -7.60
C GLY A 306 -1.21 7.52 -6.26
N TYR A 307 -1.53 8.78 -6.00
CA TYR A 307 -2.21 9.19 -4.79
C TYR A 307 -3.10 10.41 -5.04
N TYR A 308 -4.03 10.65 -4.13
CA TYR A 308 -4.86 11.86 -4.07
C TYR A 308 -5.35 12.10 -2.64
N LYS A 309 -5.86 13.31 -2.36
CA LYS A 309 -6.62 13.59 -1.14
C LYS A 309 -8.11 13.50 -1.45
N ASN A 310 -8.87 12.75 -0.65
CA ASN A 310 -10.33 12.66 -0.81
C ASN A 310 -11.05 13.86 -0.16
N GLU A 311 -12.39 13.89 -0.25
CA GLU A 311 -13.22 14.97 0.33
C GLU A 311 -13.10 15.07 1.86
N GLN A 312 -12.71 13.99 2.53
CA GLN A 312 -12.51 13.92 3.97
C GLN A 312 -11.10 14.38 4.37
N GLY A 313 -10.27 14.81 3.41
CA GLY A 313 -8.88 15.20 3.63
C GLY A 313 -7.92 14.02 3.82
N GLN A 314 -8.40 12.78 3.73
CA GLN A 314 -7.56 11.59 3.85
C GLN A 314 -6.70 11.46 2.60
N LEU A 315 -5.46 11.02 2.80
CA LEU A 315 -4.58 10.63 1.72
C LEU A 315 -4.95 9.22 1.26
N VAL A 316 -5.18 9.05 -0.03
CA VAL A 316 -5.43 7.75 -0.66
C VAL A 316 -4.30 7.48 -1.65
N ALA A 317 -3.44 6.52 -1.32
CA ALA A 317 -2.41 6.01 -2.21
C ALA A 317 -2.84 4.67 -2.80
N PHE A 318 -2.54 4.42 -4.08
CA PHE A 318 -2.97 3.21 -4.76
C PHE A 318 -1.97 2.73 -5.80
N ALA A 319 -2.01 1.43 -6.08
CA ALA A 319 -1.25 0.79 -7.14
C ALA A 319 -1.99 -0.43 -7.68
N LYS A 320 -1.98 -0.61 -8.99
CA LYS A 320 -2.53 -1.75 -9.70
C LYS A 320 -1.47 -2.84 -9.87
N THR A 321 -1.93 -4.08 -9.91
CA THR A 321 -1.14 -5.23 -10.32
C THR A 321 -0.45 -4.98 -11.65
N ILE A 322 0.76 -5.51 -11.76
CA ILE A 322 1.54 -5.58 -13.00
C ILE A 322 1.66 -7.08 -13.26
N GLY A 323 1.68 -7.51 -14.52
CA GLY A 323 1.88 -8.92 -14.84
C GLY A 323 3.19 -9.46 -14.25
N TYR A 324 3.22 -10.75 -13.93
CA TYR A 324 4.37 -11.48 -13.44
C TYR A 324 4.56 -12.75 -14.26
N GLN A 325 5.69 -12.84 -14.98
CA GLN A 325 5.97 -13.91 -15.95
C GLN A 325 4.84 -14.03 -16.99
N GLU A 326 4.21 -15.20 -17.12
CA GLU A 326 3.10 -15.47 -18.03
C GLU A 326 1.73 -15.14 -17.42
N TYR A 327 1.69 -14.63 -16.19
CA TYR A 327 0.46 -14.29 -15.49
C TYR A 327 0.26 -12.78 -15.46
N ASP A 328 -0.66 -12.29 -16.29
CA ASP A 328 -0.99 -10.85 -16.40
C ASP A 328 -1.58 -10.24 -15.11
N GLY A 329 -1.89 -11.09 -14.12
CA GLY A 329 -2.58 -10.72 -12.90
C GLY A 329 -4.09 -10.56 -13.12
N LEU A 330 -4.83 -10.30 -12.03
CA LEU A 330 -6.29 -10.19 -12.05
C LEU A 330 -6.76 -8.73 -12.09
N GLY A 331 -5.87 -7.80 -12.42
CA GLY A 331 -6.19 -6.37 -12.51
C GLY A 331 -6.54 -5.71 -11.17
N TRP A 332 -6.04 -6.27 -10.07
CA TRP A 332 -6.34 -5.83 -8.70
C TRP A 332 -5.60 -4.55 -8.32
N TYR A 333 -6.08 -3.90 -7.27
CA TYR A 333 -5.44 -2.73 -6.68
C TYR A 333 -5.08 -2.99 -5.22
N CYS A 334 -3.96 -2.45 -4.75
CA CYS A 334 -3.78 -2.15 -3.34
C CYS A 334 -4.06 -0.67 -3.12
N VAL A 335 -4.77 -0.35 -2.04
CA VAL A 335 -5.09 1.02 -1.64
C VAL A 335 -4.69 1.19 -0.19
N ILE A 336 -4.03 2.30 0.13
CA ILE A 336 -3.66 2.70 1.47
C ILE A 336 -4.29 4.05 1.74
N ILE A 337 -5.18 4.08 2.71
CA ILE A 337 -5.89 5.27 3.16
C ILE A 337 -5.21 5.72 4.44
N GLN A 338 -4.88 7.00 4.55
CA GLN A 338 -4.26 7.55 5.73
C GLN A 338 -4.95 8.85 6.16
N ASP A 339 -5.41 8.89 7.41
CA ASP A 339 -5.99 10.10 8.00
C ASP A 339 -4.91 11.19 8.16
N PRO A 340 -5.32 12.48 8.12
CA PRO A 340 -4.41 13.60 8.38
C PRO A 340 -3.67 13.43 9.71
N LYS A 341 -2.41 13.86 9.78
CA LYS A 341 -1.69 13.94 11.06
C LYS A 341 -2.46 14.94 11.96
N GLU A 342 -2.85 14.54 13.16
CA GLU A 342 -3.38 15.48 14.16
C GLU A 342 -2.32 16.58 14.41
N SER A 343 -2.76 17.84 14.39
CA SER A 343 -1.92 19.04 14.44
C SER A 343 -1.40 19.34 15.84
#